data_AF-A0A7Y7D642-F1
#
_entry.id   AF-A0A7Y7D642-F1
#
_cell.length_a   1.000
_cell.length_b   1.000
_cell.length_c   1.000
_cell.angle_alpha   90.00
_cell.angle_beta   90.00
_cell.angle_gamma   90.00
#
_symmetry.space_group_name_H-M   'P 1'
#
loop_
_entity.id
_entity.type
_entity.pdbx_description
1 polymer ?
#
loop_
_entity_poly.entity_id
_entity_poly.type
_entity_poly.pdbx_seq_one_letter_code
_entity_poly.pdbx_strand_id
1 'polypeptide(L)'
;MKPGSDTRQKVFVAADQLLEQGIRPTQQNVRELIGSGSLTTINKALGDWWKTLGDRVSRRNQHPELPEAVLSAAGKLWDQALAFAERRFGERLAALEQQHQAQLEQLQQEDRLRGADTRQLQDQNARLLERSEQLAAQLDESQGERLRLEERLIRLTAEHEDACRRLKQQERLQAGQPGRQDSEDLLDARVRLRIQEEEVKRLQLSNDRFAEDNARLRQQLQDQERAATTRIHQLELELARLESRHEAMVR
;
A
#
# COMPACT_ATOMS: atom_id res chain seq x y z
N MET A 1 2.43 -2.30 -99.93
CA MET A 1 2.64 -2.71 -98.52
C MET A 1 1.68 -3.84 -98.19
N LYS A 2 2.16 -5.00 -97.75
CA LYS A 2 1.31 -6.20 -97.51
C LYS A 2 0.63 -6.12 -96.13
N PRO A 3 -0.70 -6.05 -96.03
CA PRO A 3 -1.45 -5.88 -94.77
C PRO A 3 -1.48 -7.12 -93.85
N GLY A 4 -0.63 -8.13 -94.08
CA GLY A 4 -0.65 -9.39 -93.32
C GLY A 4 0.26 -9.45 -92.08
N SER A 5 1.27 -8.58 -91.98
CA SER A 5 2.27 -8.63 -90.89
C SER A 5 1.76 -8.02 -89.58
N ASP A 6 1.06 -6.90 -89.67
CA ASP A 6 0.56 -6.15 -88.50
C ASP A 6 -0.57 -6.92 -87.77
N THR A 7 -1.45 -7.57 -88.53
CA THR A 7 -2.55 -8.40 -87.98
C THR A 7 -2.02 -9.61 -87.22
N ARG A 8 -0.94 -10.25 -87.66
CA ARG A 8 -0.34 -11.40 -86.96
C ARG A 8 0.22 -11.00 -85.60
N GLN A 9 0.91 -9.88 -85.51
CA GLN A 9 1.49 -9.40 -84.25
C GLN A 9 0.40 -9.01 -83.25
N LYS A 10 -0.67 -8.36 -83.72
CA LYS A 10 -1.86 -8.07 -82.90
C LYS A 10 -2.50 -9.34 -82.35
N VAL A 11 -2.60 -10.40 -83.16
CA VAL A 11 -3.12 -11.71 -82.73
C VAL A 11 -2.26 -12.34 -81.64
N PHE A 12 -0.94 -12.23 -81.72
CA PHE A 12 -0.03 -12.76 -80.70
C PHE A 12 -0.19 -12.02 -79.37
N VAL A 13 -0.22 -10.69 -79.40
CA VAL A 13 -0.40 -9.86 -78.18
C VAL A 13 -1.77 -10.13 -77.54
N ALA A 14 -2.83 -10.19 -78.34
CA ALA A 14 -4.17 -10.50 -77.84
C ALA A 14 -4.27 -11.91 -77.24
N ALA A 15 -3.59 -12.89 -77.87
CA ALA A 15 -3.56 -14.26 -77.36
C ALA A 15 -2.76 -14.38 -76.05
N ASP A 16 -1.64 -13.67 -75.93
CA ASP A 16 -0.85 -13.60 -74.69
C ASP A 16 -1.69 -12.93 -73.56
N GLN A 17 -2.39 -11.82 -73.85
CA GLN A 17 -3.27 -11.14 -72.87
C GLN A 17 -4.42 -12.02 -72.40
N LEU A 18 -5.07 -12.76 -73.30
CA LEU A 18 -6.13 -13.71 -72.93
C LEU A 18 -5.60 -14.85 -72.08
N LEU A 19 -4.40 -15.36 -72.39
CA LEU A 19 -3.76 -16.42 -71.62
C LEU A 19 -3.39 -15.95 -70.20
N GLU A 20 -2.89 -14.72 -70.03
CA GLU A 20 -2.62 -14.11 -68.71
C GLU A 20 -3.89 -13.99 -67.85
N GLN A 21 -5.04 -13.79 -68.49
CA GLN A 21 -6.36 -13.74 -67.83
C GLN A 21 -6.95 -15.14 -67.58
N GLY A 22 -6.25 -16.22 -67.93
CA GLY A 22 -6.73 -17.59 -67.79
C GLY A 22 -7.80 -18.00 -68.81
N ILE A 23 -8.05 -17.18 -69.83
CA ILE A 23 -9.05 -17.42 -70.87
C ILE A 23 -8.37 -18.05 -72.08
N ARG A 24 -8.90 -19.17 -72.58
CA ARG A 24 -8.35 -19.83 -73.77
C ARG A 24 -8.46 -18.89 -74.99
N PRO A 25 -7.34 -18.55 -75.67
CA PRO A 25 -7.39 -17.73 -76.88
C PRO A 25 -8.11 -18.48 -78.01
N THR A 26 -9.36 -18.08 -78.30
CA THR A 26 -10.13 -18.56 -79.44
C THR A 26 -10.18 -17.49 -80.53
N GLN A 27 -10.47 -17.89 -81.77
CA GLN A 27 -10.55 -16.95 -82.90
C GLN A 27 -11.58 -15.85 -82.68
N GLN A 28 -12.65 -16.15 -81.95
CA GLN A 28 -13.73 -15.22 -81.62
C GLN A 28 -13.25 -14.17 -80.59
N ASN A 29 -12.69 -14.63 -79.46
CA ASN A 29 -12.23 -13.75 -78.39
C ASN A 29 -11.07 -12.85 -78.86
N VAL A 30 -10.17 -13.39 -79.69
CA VAL A 30 -9.07 -12.61 -80.28
C VAL A 30 -9.57 -11.58 -81.29
N ARG A 31 -10.61 -11.91 -82.07
CA ARG A 31 -11.24 -10.96 -83.00
C ARG A 31 -11.96 -9.83 -82.26
N GLU A 32 -12.64 -10.15 -81.16
CA GLU A 32 -13.30 -9.17 -80.31
C GLU A 32 -12.28 -8.19 -79.69
N LEU A 33 -11.10 -8.68 -79.32
CA LEU A 33 -10.03 -7.86 -78.74
C LEU A 33 -9.34 -6.93 -79.77
N ILE A 34 -9.14 -7.40 -81.01
CA ILE A 34 -8.38 -6.67 -82.05
C ILE A 34 -9.31 -5.83 -82.95
N GLY A 35 -10.60 -6.17 -82.99
CA GLY A 35 -11.64 -5.45 -83.74
C GLY A 35 -11.51 -5.50 -85.28
N SER A 36 -10.48 -6.18 -85.82
CA SER A 36 -10.17 -6.17 -87.26
C SER A 36 -9.45 -7.45 -87.71
N GLY A 37 -9.58 -7.78 -89.00
CA GLY A 37 -8.99 -8.98 -89.60
C GLY A 37 -10.01 -10.07 -89.93
N SER A 38 -9.76 -10.84 -91.01
CA SER A 38 -10.56 -12.00 -91.36
C SER A 38 -10.33 -13.14 -90.36
N LEU A 39 -11.40 -13.84 -89.98
CA LEU A 39 -11.36 -15.04 -89.11
C LEU A 39 -10.37 -16.09 -89.62
N THR A 40 -10.21 -16.23 -90.94
CA THR A 40 -9.26 -17.16 -91.55
C THR A 40 -7.79 -16.76 -91.31
N THR A 41 -7.49 -15.46 -91.31
CA THR A 41 -6.14 -14.93 -91.03
C THR A 41 -5.81 -15.02 -89.54
N ILE A 42 -6.79 -14.73 -88.67
CA ILE A 42 -6.66 -14.86 -87.22
C ILE A 42 -6.41 -16.32 -86.83
N ASN A 43 -7.16 -17.26 -87.40
CA ASN A 43 -6.97 -18.69 -87.17
C ASN A 43 -5.54 -19.15 -87.51
N LYS A 44 -5.03 -18.74 -88.68
CA LYS A 44 -3.67 -19.08 -89.09
C LYS A 44 -2.61 -18.51 -88.14
N ALA A 45 -2.74 -17.25 -87.73
CA ALA A 45 -1.82 -16.61 -86.79
C ALA A 45 -1.91 -17.22 -85.38
N LEU A 46 -3.11 -17.58 -84.92
CA LEU A 46 -3.35 -18.22 -83.62
C LEU A 46 -2.76 -19.64 -83.58
N GLY A 47 -2.84 -20.38 -84.69
CA GLY A 47 -2.16 -21.67 -84.85
C GLY A 47 -0.63 -21.55 -84.76
N ASP A 48 -0.04 -20.51 -85.37
CA ASP A 48 1.39 -20.22 -85.24
C ASP A 48 1.75 -19.83 -83.80
N TRP A 49 0.91 -19.06 -83.11
CA TRP A 49 1.09 -18.68 -81.71
C TRP A 49 1.12 -19.91 -80.79
N TRP A 50 0.16 -20.84 -80.93
CA TRP A 50 0.13 -22.08 -80.14
C TRP A 50 1.38 -22.94 -80.33
N LYS A 51 1.90 -23.04 -81.56
CA LYS A 51 3.16 -23.76 -81.83
C LYS A 51 4.34 -23.13 -81.08
N THR A 52 4.45 -21.80 -81.09
CA THR A 52 5.54 -21.10 -80.38
C THR A 52 5.36 -21.08 -78.86
N LEU A 53 4.13 -21.22 -78.35
CA LEU A 53 3.87 -21.22 -76.91
C LEU A 53 4.50 -22.43 -76.21
N GLY A 54 4.41 -23.62 -76.83
CA GLY A 54 5.05 -24.84 -76.31
C GLY A 54 6.55 -24.67 -76.10
N ASP A 55 7.25 -24.12 -77.09
CA ASP A 55 8.69 -23.85 -77.00
C ASP A 55 9.02 -22.78 -75.96
N ARG A 56 8.20 -21.72 -75.86
CA ARG A 56 8.39 -20.63 -74.88
C ARG A 56 8.23 -21.15 -73.45
N VAL A 57 7.21 -21.97 -73.18
CA VAL A 57 6.97 -22.57 -71.87
C VAL A 57 8.06 -23.58 -71.53
N SER A 58 8.48 -24.41 -72.49
CA SER A 58 9.56 -25.39 -72.28
C SER A 58 10.90 -24.72 -71.96
N ARG A 59 11.29 -23.66 -72.68
CA ARG A 59 12.50 -22.88 -72.39
C ARG A 59 12.45 -22.18 -71.03
N ARG A 60 11.28 -21.67 -70.61
CA ARG A 60 11.13 -21.04 -69.30
C ARG A 60 11.32 -22.02 -68.14
N ASN A 61 10.92 -23.29 -68.34
CA ASN A 61 11.12 -24.36 -67.37
C ASN A 61 12.52 -25.00 -67.42
N GLN A 62 13.35 -24.66 -68.41
CA GLN A 62 14.78 -25.01 -68.40
C GLN A 62 15.51 -24.00 -67.51
N HIS A 63 15.42 -24.21 -66.19
CA HIS A 63 16.28 -23.50 -65.25
C HIS A 63 17.73 -23.99 -65.46
N PRO A 64 18.68 -23.15 -65.89
CA PRO A 64 20.09 -23.54 -65.87
C PRO A 64 20.47 -23.81 -64.41
N GLU A 65 21.15 -24.93 -64.16
CA GLU A 65 21.64 -25.26 -62.83
C GLU A 65 22.47 -24.09 -62.29
N LEU A 66 22.08 -23.56 -61.12
CA LEU A 66 22.80 -22.48 -60.49
C LEU A 66 24.24 -22.94 -60.17
N PRO A 67 25.27 -22.11 -60.42
CA PRO A 67 26.64 -22.48 -60.09
C PRO A 67 26.81 -22.78 -58.60
N GLU A 68 27.59 -23.81 -58.28
CA GLU A 68 27.84 -24.28 -56.90
C GLU A 68 28.37 -23.17 -55.98
N ALA A 69 29.16 -22.23 -56.51
CA ALA A 69 29.65 -21.07 -55.78
C ALA A 69 28.53 -20.16 -55.24
N VAL A 70 27.43 -20.00 -56.00
CA VAL A 70 26.28 -19.19 -55.59
C VAL A 70 25.49 -19.90 -54.50
N LEU A 71 25.30 -21.21 -54.63
CA LEU A 71 24.63 -22.03 -53.60
C LEU A 71 25.42 -22.05 -52.29
N SER A 72 26.74 -22.20 -52.34
CA SER A 72 27.61 -22.16 -51.16
C SER A 72 27.58 -20.80 -50.47
N ALA A 73 27.62 -19.70 -51.22
CA ALA A 73 27.53 -18.35 -50.68
C ALA A 73 26.16 -18.09 -50.02
N ALA A 74 25.07 -18.53 -50.65
CA ALA A 74 23.72 -18.42 -50.10
C ALA A 74 23.56 -19.24 -48.81
N GLY A 75 24.09 -20.47 -48.77
CA GLY A 75 24.09 -21.32 -47.58
C GLY A 75 24.84 -20.67 -46.40
N LYS A 76 26.05 -20.16 -46.65
CA LYS A 76 26.83 -19.45 -45.62
C LYS A 76 26.12 -18.21 -45.09
N LEU A 77 25.49 -17.44 -45.97
CA LEU A 77 24.70 -16.27 -45.56
C LEU A 77 23.50 -16.68 -44.71
N TRP A 78 22.83 -17.77 -45.08
CA TRP A 78 21.70 -18.32 -44.33
C TRP A 78 22.12 -18.79 -42.93
N ASP A 79 23.23 -19.54 -42.83
CA ASP A 79 23.75 -20.02 -41.54
C ASP A 79 24.16 -18.85 -40.63
N GLN A 80 24.78 -17.81 -41.19
CA GLN A 80 25.12 -16.60 -40.45
C GLN A 80 23.87 -15.84 -39.97
N ALA A 81 22.85 -15.73 -40.83
CA ALA A 81 21.58 -15.10 -40.48
C ALA A 81 20.88 -15.89 -39.36
N LEU A 82 20.90 -17.23 -39.42
CA LEU A 82 20.33 -18.09 -38.40
C LEU A 82 21.07 -17.97 -37.07
N ALA A 83 22.40 -18.04 -37.07
CA ALA A 83 23.22 -17.87 -35.87
C ALA A 83 23.01 -16.48 -35.22
N PHE A 84 22.89 -15.43 -36.03
CA PHE A 84 22.58 -14.09 -35.52
C PHE A 84 21.18 -14.02 -34.93
N ALA A 85 20.19 -14.65 -35.57
CA ALA A 85 18.82 -14.71 -35.07
C ALA A 85 18.77 -15.46 -33.73
N GLU A 86 19.35 -16.66 -33.65
CA GLU A 86 19.41 -17.47 -32.43
C GLU A 86 20.05 -16.72 -31.27
N ARG A 87 21.19 -16.06 -31.52
CA ARG A 87 21.86 -15.23 -30.51
C ARG A 87 20.94 -14.10 -30.03
N ARG A 88 20.34 -13.36 -30.96
CA ARG A 88 19.44 -12.24 -30.63
C ARG A 88 18.18 -12.72 -29.89
N PHE A 89 17.65 -13.89 -30.23
CA PHE A 89 16.54 -14.50 -29.52
C PHE A 89 16.94 -14.92 -28.10
N GLY A 90 18.12 -15.55 -27.93
CA GLY A 90 18.65 -15.90 -26.61
C GLY A 90 18.87 -14.68 -25.71
N GLU A 91 19.48 -13.62 -26.25
CA GLU A 91 19.66 -12.35 -25.53
C GLU A 91 18.31 -11.74 -25.13
N ARG A 92 17.30 -11.79 -26.01
CA ARG A 92 15.96 -11.28 -25.71
C ARG A 92 15.22 -12.12 -24.66
N LEU A 93 15.36 -13.45 -24.70
CA LEU A 93 14.79 -14.33 -23.70
C LEU A 93 15.41 -14.09 -22.32
N ALA A 94 16.74 -14.03 -22.24
CA ALA A 94 17.43 -13.72 -20.99
C ALA A 94 17.01 -12.36 -20.43
N ALA A 95 16.86 -11.33 -21.28
CA ALA A 95 16.38 -10.02 -20.85
C ALA A 95 14.92 -10.07 -20.34
N LEU A 96 14.05 -10.83 -21.00
CA LEU A 96 12.66 -11.00 -20.56
C LEU A 96 12.57 -11.78 -19.24
N GLU A 97 13.37 -12.82 -19.06
CA GLU A 97 13.45 -13.59 -17.81
C GLU A 97 13.93 -12.71 -16.65
N GLN A 98 14.96 -11.89 -16.87
CA GLN A 98 15.44 -10.93 -15.87
C GLN A 98 14.36 -9.89 -15.51
N GLN A 99 13.66 -9.34 -16.51
CA GLN A 99 12.55 -8.40 -16.27
C GLN A 99 11.42 -9.05 -15.48
N HIS A 100 11.05 -10.29 -15.82
CA HIS A 100 10.01 -11.02 -15.11
C HIS A 100 10.42 -11.35 -13.67
N GLN A 101 11.66 -11.76 -13.44
CA GLN A 101 12.19 -11.99 -12.09
C GLN A 101 12.18 -10.70 -11.26
N ALA A 102 12.65 -9.59 -11.83
CA ALA A 102 12.62 -8.29 -11.16
C ALA A 102 11.19 -7.84 -10.81
N GLN A 103 10.22 -8.07 -11.72
CA GLN A 103 8.81 -7.78 -11.45
C GLN A 103 8.24 -8.65 -10.32
N LEU A 104 8.57 -9.95 -10.30
CA LEU A 104 8.14 -10.84 -9.21
C LEU A 104 8.74 -10.42 -7.87
N GLU A 105 10.02 -10.04 -7.84
CA GLU A 105 10.67 -9.55 -6.63
C GLU A 105 10.04 -8.25 -6.14
N GLN A 106 9.73 -7.31 -7.05
CA GLN A 106 9.01 -6.08 -6.71
C GLN A 106 7.63 -6.38 -6.13
N LEU A 107 6.85 -7.26 -6.77
CA LEU A 107 5.53 -7.65 -6.27
C LEU A 107 5.62 -8.32 -4.88
N GLN A 108 6.62 -9.17 -4.65
CA GLN A 108 6.84 -9.79 -3.34
C GLN A 108 7.24 -8.76 -2.28
N GLN A 109 8.06 -7.77 -2.62
CA GLN A 109 8.41 -6.68 -1.71
C GLN A 109 7.20 -5.83 -1.36
N GLU A 110 6.40 -5.45 -2.35
CA GLU A 110 5.15 -4.71 -2.15
C GLU A 110 4.17 -5.49 -1.27
N ASP A 111 4.00 -6.79 -1.50
CA ASP A 111 3.11 -7.63 -0.69
C ASP A 111 3.58 -7.74 0.77
N ARG A 112 4.90 -7.86 1.00
CA ARG A 112 5.48 -7.83 2.35
C ARG A 112 5.24 -6.51 3.05
N LEU A 113 5.43 -5.38 2.36
CA LEU A 113 5.19 -4.05 2.91
C LEU A 113 3.70 -3.86 3.23
N ARG A 114 2.80 -4.20 2.31
CA ARG A 114 1.35 -4.15 2.53
C ARG A 114 0.92 -5.05 3.69
N GLY A 115 1.51 -6.24 3.81
CA GLY A 115 1.28 -7.16 4.93
C GLY A 115 1.73 -6.58 6.26
N ALA A 116 2.89 -5.91 6.31
CA ALA A 116 3.37 -5.23 7.52
C ALA A 116 2.46 -4.06 7.91
N ASP A 117 2.07 -3.21 6.96
CA ASP A 117 1.17 -2.08 7.20
C ASP A 117 -0.20 -2.55 7.69
N THR A 118 -0.74 -3.62 7.09
CA THR A 118 -2.03 -4.20 7.50
C THR A 118 -1.96 -4.72 8.94
N ARG A 119 -0.88 -5.41 9.31
CA ARG A 119 -0.68 -5.88 10.70
C ARG A 119 -0.57 -4.71 11.66
N GLN A 120 0.19 -3.67 11.31
CA GLN A 120 0.32 -2.48 12.14
C GLN A 120 -1.03 -1.79 12.35
N LEU A 121 -1.86 -1.67 11.30
CA LEU A 121 -3.21 -1.11 11.42
C LEU A 121 -4.15 -1.99 12.26
N GLN A 122 -4.02 -3.32 12.17
CA GLN A 122 -4.77 -4.25 13.01
C GLN A 122 -4.37 -4.10 14.48
N ASP A 123 -3.07 -4.03 14.79
CA ASP A 123 -2.57 -3.84 16.15
C ASP A 123 -3.01 -2.48 16.72
N GLN A 124 -2.98 -1.42 15.92
CA GLN A 124 -3.47 -0.10 16.33
C GLN A 124 -4.97 -0.12 16.60
N ASN A 125 -5.78 -0.76 15.75
CA ASN A 125 -7.21 -0.91 15.99
C ASN A 125 -7.50 -1.71 17.26
N ALA A 126 -6.78 -2.82 17.49
CA ALA A 126 -6.93 -3.61 18.70
C ALA A 126 -6.62 -2.78 19.96
N ARG A 127 -5.54 -2.00 19.95
CA ARG A 127 -5.19 -1.08 21.05
C ARG A 127 -6.23 0.01 21.27
N LEU A 128 -6.79 0.56 20.20
CA LEU A 128 -7.84 1.57 20.28
C LEU A 128 -9.14 0.99 20.86
N LEU A 129 -9.51 -0.23 20.45
CA LEU A 129 -10.67 -0.94 21.00
C LEU A 129 -10.48 -1.24 22.48
N GLU A 130 -9.33 -1.79 22.87
CA GLU A 130 -9.01 -2.06 24.28
C GLU A 130 -9.06 -0.77 25.11
N ARG A 131 -8.49 0.33 24.61
CA ARG A 131 -8.55 1.62 25.29
C ARG A 131 -9.97 2.17 25.38
N SER A 132 -10.79 1.98 24.34
CA SER A 132 -12.20 2.37 24.34
C SER A 132 -12.98 1.58 25.39
N GLU A 133 -12.75 0.28 25.51
CA GLU A 133 -13.37 -0.58 26.53
C GLU A 133 -12.94 -0.19 27.94
N GLN A 134 -11.64 0.09 28.15
CA GLN A 134 -11.12 0.58 29.43
C GLN A 134 -11.76 1.93 29.83
N LEU A 135 -11.86 2.87 28.88
CA LEU A 135 -12.49 4.17 29.14
C LEU A 135 -14.00 4.03 29.42
N ALA A 136 -14.68 3.11 28.72
CA ALA A 136 -16.10 2.82 28.98
C ALA A 136 -16.29 2.24 30.39
N ALA A 137 -15.45 1.27 30.79
CA ALA A 137 -15.47 0.70 32.13
C ALA A 137 -15.19 1.76 33.22
N GLN A 138 -14.20 2.62 33.02
CA GLN A 138 -13.91 3.74 33.94
C GLN A 138 -15.07 4.73 34.03
N LEU A 139 -15.74 5.00 32.91
CA LEU A 139 -16.90 5.87 32.89
C LEU A 139 -18.04 5.25 33.70
N ASP A 140 -18.35 3.97 33.49
CA ASP A 140 -19.40 3.26 34.25
C ASP A 140 -19.07 3.19 35.74
N GLU A 141 -17.81 2.94 36.11
CA GLU A 141 -17.35 2.96 37.50
C GLU A 141 -17.56 4.35 38.13
N SER A 142 -17.08 5.41 37.47
CA SER A 142 -17.23 6.79 37.95
C SER A 142 -18.70 7.22 38.07
N GLN A 143 -19.56 6.77 37.14
CA GLN A 143 -21.00 7.00 37.21
C GLN A 143 -21.63 6.27 38.40
N GLY A 144 -21.24 5.01 38.63
CA GLY A 144 -21.68 4.24 39.80
C GLY A 144 -21.25 4.87 41.12
N GLU A 145 -20.01 5.36 41.23
CA GLU A 145 -19.54 6.11 42.39
C GLU A 145 -20.33 7.41 42.58
N ARG A 146 -20.60 8.14 41.50
CA ARG A 146 -21.37 9.38 41.55
C ARG A 146 -22.78 9.14 42.09
N LEU A 147 -23.46 8.10 41.61
CA LEU A 147 -24.79 7.72 42.10
C LEU A 147 -24.76 7.34 43.59
N ARG A 148 -23.76 6.58 44.04
CA ARG A 148 -23.59 6.24 45.47
C ARG A 148 -23.36 7.48 46.34
N LEU A 149 -22.57 8.43 45.86
CA LEU A 149 -22.33 9.69 46.56
C LEU A 149 -23.60 10.55 46.60
N GLU A 150 -24.35 10.61 45.50
CA GLU A 150 -25.66 11.29 45.43
C GLU A 150 -26.65 10.67 46.44
N GLU A 151 -26.78 9.35 46.50
CA GLU A 151 -27.62 8.65 47.50
C GLU A 151 -27.18 8.96 48.94
N ARG A 152 -25.87 8.95 49.19
CA ARG A 152 -25.31 9.27 50.51
C ARG A 152 -25.59 10.72 50.89
N LEU A 153 -25.47 11.67 49.96
CA LEU A 153 -25.82 13.06 50.18
C LEU A 153 -27.29 13.22 50.53
N ILE A 154 -28.20 12.58 49.78
CA ILE A 154 -29.64 12.60 50.05
C ILE A 154 -29.93 12.10 51.47
N ARG A 155 -29.33 10.96 51.85
CA ARG A 155 -29.48 10.40 53.20
C ARG A 155 -28.98 11.35 54.29
N LEU A 156 -27.79 11.90 54.14
CA LEU A 156 -27.21 12.86 55.10
C LEU A 156 -28.04 14.15 55.19
N THR A 157 -28.58 14.65 54.08
CA THR A 157 -29.48 15.81 54.10
C THR A 157 -30.76 15.51 54.87
N ALA A 158 -31.35 14.32 54.71
CA ALA A 158 -32.53 13.91 55.48
C ALA A 158 -32.20 13.78 56.98
N GLU A 159 -31.08 13.13 57.33
CA GLU A 159 -30.61 13.01 58.72
C GLU A 159 -30.36 14.39 59.36
N HIS A 160 -29.78 15.34 58.61
CA HIS A 160 -29.57 16.72 59.06
C HIS A 160 -30.89 17.46 59.27
N GLU A 161 -31.84 17.35 58.32
CA GLU A 161 -33.17 17.95 58.49
C GLU A 161 -33.89 17.41 59.74
N ASP A 162 -33.83 16.11 59.98
CA ASP A 162 -34.42 15.50 61.17
C ASP A 162 -33.72 15.93 62.46
N ALA A 163 -32.39 16.05 62.46
CA ALA A 163 -31.64 16.59 63.60
C ALA A 163 -32.02 18.06 63.89
N CYS A 164 -32.12 18.90 62.86
CA CYS A 164 -32.61 20.28 63.00
C CYS A 164 -34.04 20.33 63.56
N ARG A 165 -34.94 19.45 63.10
CA ARG A 165 -36.31 19.36 63.64
C ARG A 165 -36.29 18.98 65.13
N ARG A 166 -35.45 18.00 65.53
CA ARG A 166 -35.30 17.57 66.93
C ARG A 166 -34.72 18.67 67.82
N LEU A 167 -33.68 19.36 67.38
CA LEU A 167 -33.09 20.50 68.10
C LEU A 167 -34.13 21.59 68.32
N LYS A 168 -34.87 21.97 67.27
CA LYS A 168 -35.93 22.99 67.38
C LYS A 168 -37.05 22.58 68.33
N GLN A 169 -37.34 21.28 68.43
CA GLN A 169 -38.30 20.75 69.40
C GLN A 169 -37.74 20.81 70.84
N GLN A 170 -36.47 20.44 71.04
CA GLN A 170 -35.80 20.54 72.34
C GLN A 170 -35.69 21.98 72.82
N GLU A 171 -35.28 22.92 71.97
CA GLU A 171 -35.22 24.35 72.27
C GLU A 171 -36.58 24.88 72.73
N ARG A 172 -37.67 24.45 72.10
CA ARG A 172 -39.03 24.83 72.52
C ARG A 172 -39.42 24.27 73.89
N LEU A 173 -38.98 23.04 74.20
CA LEU A 173 -39.22 22.41 75.50
C LEU A 173 -38.37 23.05 76.61
N GLN A 174 -37.10 23.38 76.31
CA GLN A 174 -36.19 24.09 77.22
C GLN A 174 -36.58 25.55 77.44
N ALA A 175 -37.03 26.26 76.39
CA ALA A 175 -37.58 27.60 76.55
C ALA A 175 -38.84 27.64 77.44
N GLY A 176 -39.49 26.49 77.66
CA GLY A 176 -40.59 26.32 78.62
C GLY A 176 -40.15 26.04 80.07
N GLN A 177 -38.86 25.82 80.35
CA GLN A 177 -38.31 25.57 81.68
C GLN A 177 -37.24 26.62 82.04
N PRO A 178 -37.55 27.64 82.87
CA PRO A 178 -36.51 28.56 83.33
C PRO A 178 -35.77 27.91 84.52
N GLY A 179 -34.66 27.24 84.24
CA GLY A 179 -33.88 26.50 85.24
C GLY A 179 -32.40 26.93 85.28
N ARG A 180 -31.95 27.38 86.45
CA ARG A 180 -30.60 27.89 86.78
C ARG A 180 -29.43 26.94 86.39
N GLN A 181 -29.70 25.67 86.08
CA GLN A 181 -28.75 24.66 85.61
C GLN A 181 -28.22 24.91 84.20
N ASP A 182 -29.02 25.52 83.30
CA ASP A 182 -28.61 25.72 81.89
C ASP A 182 -27.38 26.61 81.76
N SER A 183 -27.19 27.56 82.67
CA SER A 183 -25.99 28.41 82.66
C SER A 183 -24.72 27.65 83.05
N GLU A 184 -24.79 26.67 83.95
CA GLU A 184 -23.63 25.86 84.34
C GLU A 184 -23.28 24.83 83.26
N ASP A 185 -24.28 24.16 82.68
CA ASP A 185 -24.06 23.17 81.61
C ASP A 185 -23.59 23.84 80.30
N LEU A 186 -24.11 25.03 79.97
CA LEU A 186 -23.61 25.82 78.84
C LEU A 186 -22.18 26.29 79.06
N LEU A 187 -21.81 26.65 80.30
CA LEU A 187 -20.43 27.02 80.63
C LEU A 187 -19.49 25.82 80.49
N ASP A 188 -19.87 24.63 80.98
CA ASP A 188 -19.04 23.42 80.87
C ASP A 188 -18.91 22.96 79.41
N ALA A 189 -19.99 23.02 78.63
CA ALA A 189 -19.96 22.73 77.19
C ALA A 189 -19.05 23.70 76.43
N ARG A 190 -19.05 24.99 76.78
CA ARG A 190 -18.19 26.00 76.14
C ARG A 190 -16.72 25.80 76.48
N VAL A 191 -16.41 25.39 77.71
CA VAL A 191 -15.04 25.04 78.14
C VAL A 191 -14.56 23.79 77.39
N ARG A 192 -15.39 22.75 77.27
CA ARG A 192 -15.06 21.55 76.49
C ARG A 192 -14.84 21.86 75.01
N LEU A 193 -15.69 22.70 74.40
CA LEU A 193 -15.51 23.15 73.02
C LEU A 193 -14.20 23.90 72.85
N ARG A 194 -13.85 24.78 73.81
CA ARG A 194 -12.58 25.52 73.78
C ARG A 194 -11.36 24.60 73.86
N ILE A 195 -11.41 23.59 74.73
CA ILE A 195 -10.34 22.58 74.86
C ILE A 195 -10.22 21.79 73.55
N GLN A 196 -11.35 21.37 72.97
CA GLN A 196 -11.36 20.66 71.69
C GLN A 196 -10.81 21.53 70.54
N GLU A 197 -11.16 22.82 70.48
CA GLU A 197 -10.62 23.76 69.50
C GLU A 197 -9.10 23.93 69.64
N GLU A 198 -8.60 24.01 70.88
CA GLU A 198 -7.16 24.11 71.15
C GLU A 198 -6.42 22.82 70.77
N GLU A 199 -7.04 21.66 70.99
CA GLU A 199 -6.50 20.36 70.62
C GLU A 199 -6.50 20.15 69.10
N VAL A 200 -7.56 20.57 68.40
CA VAL A 200 -7.62 20.59 66.93
C VAL A 200 -6.52 21.49 66.36
N LYS A 201 -6.32 22.69 66.92
CA LYS A 201 -5.23 23.59 66.50
C LYS A 201 -3.85 22.98 66.72
N ARG A 202 -3.65 22.29 67.86
CA ARG A 202 -2.39 21.58 68.15
C ARG A 202 -2.15 20.45 67.15
N LEU A 203 -3.18 19.66 66.84
CA LEU A 203 -3.09 18.58 65.87
C LEU A 203 -2.83 19.11 64.45
N GLN A 204 -3.47 20.21 64.06
CA GLN A 204 -3.21 20.90 62.78
C GLN A 204 -1.75 21.35 62.68
N LEU A 205 -1.23 22.05 63.69
CA LEU A 205 0.18 22.47 63.72
C LEU A 205 1.15 21.28 63.64
N SER A 206 0.82 20.16 64.28
CA SER A 206 1.64 18.95 64.18
C SER A 206 1.59 18.34 62.77
N ASN A 207 0.42 18.35 62.13
CA ASN A 207 0.24 17.82 60.79
C ASN A 207 0.94 18.68 59.74
N ASP A 208 0.89 19.99 59.88
CA ASP A 208 1.62 20.94 59.03
C ASP A 208 3.13 20.71 59.12
N ARG A 209 3.67 20.51 60.33
CA ARG A 209 5.09 20.14 60.53
C ARG A 209 5.44 18.81 59.84
N PHE A 210 4.61 17.79 59.99
CA PHE A 210 4.83 16.51 59.31
C PHE A 210 4.72 16.63 57.79
N ALA A 211 3.86 17.51 57.28
CA ALA A 211 3.74 17.79 55.85
C ALA A 211 4.99 18.52 55.31
N GLU A 212 5.51 19.51 56.04
CA GLU A 212 6.77 20.18 55.73
C GLU A 212 7.96 19.22 55.73
N ASP A 213 8.06 18.34 56.73
CA ASP A 213 9.12 17.34 56.81
C ASP A 213 9.01 16.31 55.66
N ASN A 214 7.80 15.86 55.33
CA ASN A 214 7.58 14.99 54.17
C ASN A 214 7.96 15.67 52.85
N ALA A 215 7.65 16.96 52.69
CA ALA A 215 8.04 17.72 51.49
C ALA A 215 9.56 17.83 51.38
N ARG A 216 10.25 18.10 52.50
CA ARG A 216 11.73 18.14 52.54
C ARG A 216 12.35 16.79 52.20
N LEU A 217 11.84 15.69 52.77
CA LEU A 217 12.33 14.34 52.48
C LEU A 217 12.11 13.95 51.02
N ARG A 218 10.96 14.29 50.44
CA ARG A 218 10.69 14.08 49.00
C ARG A 218 11.65 14.87 48.12
N GLN A 219 11.95 16.11 48.47
CA GLN A 219 12.93 16.92 47.75
C GLN A 219 14.34 16.32 47.84
N GLN A 220 14.76 15.88 49.03
CA GLN A 220 16.05 15.21 49.22
C GLN A 220 16.16 13.92 48.39
N LEU A 221 15.10 13.11 48.34
CA LEU A 221 15.06 11.91 47.51
C LEU A 221 15.19 12.26 46.02
N GLN A 222 14.46 13.28 45.55
CA GLN A 222 14.54 13.71 44.15
C GLN A 222 15.94 14.24 43.78
N ASP A 223 16.59 14.98 44.68
CA ASP A 223 17.95 15.47 44.46
C ASP A 223 18.98 14.33 44.46
N GLN A 224 18.79 13.31 45.31
CA GLN A 224 19.61 12.10 45.30
C GLN A 224 19.42 11.28 44.01
N GLU A 225 18.19 11.12 43.52
CA GLU A 225 17.89 10.46 42.25
C GLU A 225 18.53 11.19 41.07
N ARG A 226 18.43 12.53 41.04
CA ARG A 226 19.11 13.36 40.03
C ARG A 226 20.63 13.23 40.08
N ALA A 227 21.21 13.23 41.27
CA ALA A 227 22.64 13.02 41.44
C ALA A 227 23.07 11.62 40.94
N ALA A 228 22.30 10.59 41.27
CA ALA A 228 22.52 9.22 40.82
C ALA A 228 22.41 9.09 39.29
N THR A 229 21.41 9.68 38.65
CA THR A 229 21.27 9.66 37.18
C THR A 229 22.41 10.39 36.49
N THR A 230 22.84 11.56 36.99
CA THR A 230 24.03 12.23 36.44
C THR A 230 25.30 11.38 36.60
N ARG A 231 25.46 10.65 37.70
CA ARG A 231 26.61 9.78 37.93
C ARG A 231 26.58 8.55 37.01
N ILE A 232 25.40 7.96 36.78
CA ILE A 232 25.21 6.89 35.79
C ILE A 232 25.59 7.40 34.40
N HIS A 233 25.08 8.56 33.98
CA HIS A 233 25.41 9.13 32.66
C HIS A 233 26.91 9.42 32.48
N GLN A 234 27.59 9.90 33.53
CA GLN A 234 29.04 10.07 33.52
C GLN A 234 29.79 8.75 33.32
N LEU A 235 29.37 7.69 34.03
CA LEU A 235 29.96 6.36 33.90
C LEU A 235 29.69 5.73 32.52
N GLU A 236 28.50 5.93 31.95
CA GLU A 236 28.17 5.51 30.58
C GLU A 236 29.05 6.21 29.54
N LEU A 237 29.29 7.52 29.70
CA LEU A 237 30.18 8.28 28.83
C LEU A 237 31.64 7.79 28.94
N GLU A 238 32.10 7.47 30.15
CA GLU A 238 33.43 6.89 30.37
C GLU A 238 33.56 5.50 29.75
N LEU A 239 32.55 4.64 29.89
CA LEU A 239 32.48 3.33 29.24
C LEU A 239 32.55 3.46 27.72
N ALA A 240 31.73 4.33 27.10
CA ALA A 240 31.75 4.55 25.65
C ALA A 240 33.11 5.09 25.16
N ARG A 241 33.79 5.92 25.96
CA ARG A 241 35.16 6.38 25.66
C ARG A 241 36.18 5.25 25.74
N LEU A 242 36.05 4.35 26.72
CA LEU A 242 36.94 3.18 26.84
C LEU A 242 36.70 2.17 25.71
N GLU A 243 35.44 1.94 25.33
CA GLU A 243 35.05 1.06 24.21
C GLU A 243 35.59 1.60 22.88
N SER A 244 35.37 2.88 22.57
CA SER A 244 35.92 3.51 21.35
C SER A 244 37.46 3.51 21.33
N ARG A 245 38.11 3.68 22.48
CA ARG A 245 39.57 3.56 22.60
C ARG A 245 40.04 2.12 22.41
N HIS A 246 39.27 1.13 22.86
CA HIS A 246 39.58 -0.28 22.65
C HIS A 246 39.39 -0.66 21.17
N GLU A 247 38.33 -0.22 20.52
CA GLU A 247 38.09 -0.43 19.08
C GLU A 247 39.18 0.20 18.21
N ALA A 248 39.68 1.38 18.58
CA ALA A 248 40.79 2.03 17.89
C ALA A 248 42.14 1.32 18.07
N MET A 249 42.30 0.48 19.09
CA MET A 249 43.52 -0.27 19.39
C MET A 249 43.54 -1.67 18.75
N VAL A 250 42.40 -2.16 18.27
CA VAL A 250 42.20 -3.50 17.68
C VAL A 250 42.19 -3.46 16.13
N ARG A 251 42.18 -2.28 15.51
CA ARG A 251 42.41 -2.09 14.06
C ARG A 251 43.87 -1.82 13.75
#